data_AF-A0A2E2WGI6-F1
#
_entry.id   AF-A0A2E2WGI6-F1
#
_cell.length_a   1.000
_cell.length_b   1.000
_cell.length_c   1.000
_cell.angle_alpha   90.00
_cell.angle_beta   90.00
_cell.angle_gamma   90.00
#
_symmetry.space_group_name_H-M   'P 1'
#
loop_
_entity.id
_entity.type
_entity.pdbx_description
1 polymer ?
#
loop_
_entity_poly.entity_id
_entity_poly.type
_entity_poly.pdbx_seq_one_letter_code
_entity_poly.pdbx_strand_id
1 'polypeptide(L)'
;MSENRILPLAGYTDRLSARPGDSVEVKVSSLGTTPYHASLVRVLYADPNPDGPGVQEEIVLAAFAGDYPSREQKFCPGSCGVVEHPKILNTLNSFTAFVTIWPTTPGQGCQTMLAHQDGQRGWSLGLDENGQLLAQL
;
A
#
# COMPACT_ATOMS: atom_id res chain seq x y z
N MET A 1 20.38 4.82 -16.75
CA MET A 1 19.42 3.91 -16.10
C MET A 1 19.71 4.00 -14.62
N SER A 2 18.90 4.71 -13.84
CA SER A 2 19.02 4.69 -12.38
C SER A 2 18.74 3.26 -11.93
N GLU A 3 19.69 2.62 -11.25
CA GLU A 3 19.42 1.37 -10.55
C GLU A 3 18.15 1.57 -9.72
N ASN A 4 17.17 0.70 -9.92
CA ASN A 4 15.92 0.73 -9.19
C ASN A 4 16.24 0.32 -7.74
N ARG A 5 16.63 1.30 -6.92
CA ARG A 5 17.05 1.08 -5.54
C ARG A 5 15.82 0.75 -4.73
N ILE A 6 15.51 -0.54 -4.62
CA ILE A 6 14.44 -1.03 -3.76
C ILE A 6 14.85 -0.71 -2.32
N LEU A 7 14.00 0.03 -1.60
CA LEU A 7 14.19 0.26 -0.16
C LEU A 7 13.93 -1.06 0.57
N PRO A 8 14.95 -1.69 1.18
CA PRO A 8 14.81 -3.03 1.76
C PRO A 8 13.98 -3.04 3.05
N LEU A 9 13.78 -1.87 3.66
CA LEU A 9 13.00 -1.67 4.87
C LEU A 9 12.23 -0.36 4.73
N ALA A 10 10.91 -0.43 4.94
CA ALA A 10 10.03 0.72 4.93
C ALA A 10 9.05 0.62 6.10
N GLY A 11 8.63 1.77 6.62
CA GLY A 11 7.59 1.79 7.64
C GLY A 11 6.91 3.13 7.79
N TYR A 12 5.77 3.12 8.45
CA TYR A 12 4.97 4.30 8.76
C TYR A 12 4.23 4.08 10.09
N THR A 13 3.72 5.18 10.65
CA THR A 13 2.87 5.14 11.84
C THR A 13 1.40 5.34 11.46
N ASP A 14 0.48 4.77 12.24
CA ASP A 14 -0.96 4.99 12.06
C ASP A 14 -1.38 6.46 12.29
N ARG A 15 -0.57 7.22 13.03
CA ARG A 15 -0.80 8.62 13.38
C ARG A 15 0.49 9.42 13.46
N LEU A 16 0.36 10.74 13.31
CA LEU A 16 1.51 11.67 13.34
C LEU A 16 1.89 12.13 14.75
N SER A 17 0.97 12.06 15.72
CA SER A 17 1.21 12.51 17.10
C SER A 17 0.39 11.70 18.10
N ALA A 18 0.84 11.68 19.34
CA ALA A 18 0.25 10.94 20.45
C ALA A 18 0.48 11.66 21.78
N ARG A 19 -0.43 11.48 22.73
CA ARG A 19 -0.32 11.95 24.12
C ARG A 19 0.19 10.84 25.04
N PRO A 20 0.65 11.17 26.26
CA PRO A 20 0.92 10.16 27.26
C PRO A 20 -0.28 9.22 27.48
N GLY A 21 -0.05 7.92 27.40
CA GLY A 21 -1.09 6.89 27.49
C GLY A 21 -1.70 6.45 26.16
N ASP A 22 -1.49 7.17 25.07
CA ASP A 22 -1.90 6.73 23.74
C ASP A 22 -1.00 5.60 23.22
N SER A 23 -1.56 4.77 22.34
CA SER A 23 -0.80 3.79 21.56
C SER A 23 -0.55 4.31 20.15
N VAL A 24 0.67 4.17 19.65
CA VAL A 24 1.06 4.41 18.26
C VAL A 24 1.43 3.07 17.64
N GLU A 25 0.84 2.76 16.49
CA GLU A 25 1.16 1.54 15.75
C GLU A 25 2.22 1.86 14.69
N VAL A 26 3.32 1.11 14.70
CA VAL A 26 4.35 1.18 13.65
C VAL A 26 4.16 0.00 12.71
N LYS A 27 3.95 0.28 11.42
CA LYS A 27 3.82 -0.73 10.37
C LYS A 27 5.13 -0.82 9.61
N VAL A 28 5.76 -2.00 9.60
CA VAL A 28 7.06 -2.22 8.96
C VAL A 28 6.95 -3.31 7.89
N SER A 29 7.43 -3.01 6.69
CA SER A 29 7.65 -3.96 5.58
C SER A 29 9.15 -4.11 5.37
N SER A 30 9.64 -5.34 5.43
CA SER A 30 11.05 -5.69 5.27
C SER A 30 11.21 -6.77 4.21
N LEU A 31 12.12 -6.54 3.26
CA LEU A 31 12.58 -7.54 2.29
C LEU A 31 13.81 -8.31 2.80
N GLY A 32 14.27 -8.00 4.02
CA GLY A 32 15.42 -8.67 4.63
C GLY A 32 15.13 -10.12 5.02
N THR A 33 16.19 -10.93 5.08
CA THR A 33 16.11 -12.35 5.52
C THR A 33 16.42 -12.54 7.01
N THR A 34 16.89 -11.48 7.69
CA THR A 34 17.18 -11.46 9.12
C THR A 34 16.22 -10.53 9.86
N PRO A 35 16.05 -10.66 11.19
CA PRO A 35 15.29 -9.68 11.99
C PRO A 35 15.80 -8.25 11.80
N TYR A 36 14.89 -7.27 11.92
CA TYR A 36 15.23 -5.86 11.99
C TYR A 36 15.19 -5.38 13.45
N HIS A 37 16.00 -4.39 13.79
CA HIS A 37 16.01 -3.78 15.11
C HIS A 37 15.16 -2.51 15.12
N ALA A 38 14.40 -2.28 16.19
CA ALA A 38 13.68 -1.03 16.43
C ALA A 38 14.10 -0.41 17.76
N SER A 39 14.33 0.90 17.75
CA SER A 39 14.63 1.72 18.92
C SER A 39 13.84 3.03 18.85
N LEU A 40 13.77 3.75 19.97
CA LEU A 40 13.19 5.09 20.01
C LEU A 40 14.31 6.12 20.12
N VAL A 41 14.24 7.18 19.34
CA VAL A 41 15.16 8.30 19.40
C VAL A 41 14.43 9.63 19.48
N ARG A 42 15.04 10.60 20.16
CA ARG A 42 14.66 12.01 20.10
C ARG A 42 15.58 12.70 19.08
N VAL A 43 14.99 13.11 17.96
CA VAL A 43 15.70 13.90 16.95
C VAL A 43 15.89 15.33 17.46
N LEU A 44 17.14 15.80 17.51
CA LEU A 44 17.50 17.17 17.88
C LEU A 44 17.76 18.04 16.64
N TYR A 45 18.49 17.47 15.68
CA TYR A 45 18.83 18.10 14.41
C TYR A 45 18.74 17.05 13.30
N ALA A 46 18.10 17.40 12.19
CA ALA A 46 17.87 16.48 11.06
C ALA A 46 18.53 16.93 9.75
N ASP A 47 19.19 18.09 9.75
CA ASP A 47 19.89 18.61 8.57
C ASP A 47 21.30 17.99 8.50
N PRO A 48 21.64 17.23 7.44
CA PRO A 48 22.96 16.62 7.29
C PRO A 48 24.04 17.60 6.79
N ASN A 49 23.74 18.90 6.64
CA ASN A 49 24.71 19.90 6.20
C ASN A 49 25.99 19.87 7.08
N PRO A 50 27.18 19.62 6.49
CA PRO A 50 28.44 19.56 7.24
C PRO A 50 28.87 20.91 7.83
N ASP A 51 28.38 22.04 7.32
CA ASP A 51 28.64 23.38 7.87
C ASP A 51 27.70 23.71 9.05
N GLY A 52 26.73 22.84 9.33
CA GLY A 52 25.83 22.92 10.48
C GLY A 52 26.19 21.92 11.59
N PRO A 53 25.29 21.72 12.57
CA PRO A 53 25.49 20.73 13.64
C PRO A 53 25.48 19.26 13.16
N GLY A 54 25.07 19.00 11.91
CA GLY A 54 24.79 17.68 11.38
C GLY A 54 23.52 17.03 11.97
N VAL A 55 23.23 15.79 11.56
CA VAL A 55 22.15 15.00 12.15
C VAL A 55 22.53 14.58 13.58
N GLN A 56 21.67 14.88 14.55
CA GLN A 56 21.88 14.58 15.96
C GLN A 56 20.62 13.97 16.57
N GLU A 57 20.80 12.84 17.25
CA GLU A 57 19.75 12.05 17.85
C GLU A 57 20.17 11.59 19.25
N GLU A 58 19.21 11.49 20.16
CA GLU A 58 19.40 10.88 21.48
C GLU A 58 18.56 9.61 21.61
N ILE A 59 19.17 8.51 22.05
CA ILE A 59 18.46 7.27 22.33
C ILE A 59 17.53 7.47 23.53
N VAL A 60 16.27 7.07 23.37
CA VAL A 60 15.28 7.02 24.43
C VAL A 60 15.00 5.55 24.76
N LEU A 61 15.16 5.18 26.03
CA LEU A 61 14.79 3.84 26.48
C LEU A 61 13.28 3.65 26.30
N ALA A 62 12.93 2.68 25.46
CA ALA A 62 11.54 2.34 25.17
C ALA A 62 11.32 0.85 25.40
N ALA A 63 10.20 0.50 26.04
CA ALA A 63 9.87 -0.89 26.36
C ALA A 63 9.73 -1.78 25.11
N PHE A 64 9.43 -1.20 23.94
CA PHE A 64 9.33 -1.92 22.68
C PHE A 64 10.68 -2.12 21.98
N ALA A 65 11.78 -1.52 22.45
CA ALA A 65 13.04 -1.59 21.75
C ALA A 65 13.56 -3.04 21.68
N GLY A 66 13.99 -3.48 20.51
CA GLY A 66 14.41 -4.87 20.29
C GLY A 66 14.32 -5.33 18.84
N ASP A 67 14.53 -6.62 18.63
CA ASP A 67 14.52 -7.25 17.32
C ASP A 67 13.15 -7.81 16.95
N TYR A 68 12.75 -7.63 15.70
CA TYR A 68 11.48 -8.02 15.14
C TYR A 68 11.69 -8.83 13.86
N PRO A 69 10.88 -9.85 13.59
CA PRO A 69 11.01 -10.65 12.38
C PRO A 69 10.77 -9.82 11.13
N SER A 70 11.64 -9.96 10.13
CA SER A 70 11.40 -9.37 8.81
C SER A 70 10.25 -10.07 8.11
N ARG A 71 9.31 -9.28 7.59
CA ARG A 71 8.25 -9.73 6.68
C ARG A 71 7.95 -8.68 5.64
N GLU A 72 7.71 -9.11 4.41
CA GLU A 72 7.15 -8.25 3.38
C GLU A 72 5.65 -8.03 3.66
N GLN A 73 5.23 -6.78 3.64
CA GLN A 73 3.82 -6.41 3.57
C GLN A 73 3.50 -5.92 2.16
N LYS A 74 2.86 -6.79 1.37
CA LYS A 74 2.41 -6.43 0.02
C LYS A 74 1.30 -5.40 0.11
N PHE A 75 1.31 -4.44 -0.82
CA PHE A 75 0.26 -3.45 -0.98
C PHE A 75 -0.16 -3.39 -2.45
N CYS A 76 -1.44 -3.12 -2.66
CA CYS A 76 -2.02 -2.95 -3.99
C CYS A 76 -2.37 -1.46 -4.15
N PRO A 77 -1.48 -0.64 -4.74
CA PRO A 77 -1.76 0.77 -4.92
C PRO A 77 -2.86 0.98 -5.97
N GLY A 78 -3.72 1.95 -5.72
CA GLY A 78 -4.85 2.30 -6.59
C GLY A 78 -6.11 2.49 -5.78
N SER A 79 -6.79 3.62 -5.98
CA SER A 79 -8.10 3.84 -5.36
C SER A 79 -9.15 2.97 -6.06
N CYS A 80 -9.92 2.21 -5.30
CA CYS A 80 -11.05 1.44 -5.82
C CYS A 80 -12.18 1.37 -4.78
N GLY A 81 -13.40 1.12 -5.25
CA GLY A 81 -14.51 0.72 -4.40
C GLY A 81 -14.56 -0.80 -4.31
N VAL A 82 -14.70 -1.34 -3.11
CA VAL A 82 -14.84 -2.79 -2.88
C VAL A 82 -16.17 -3.05 -2.20
N VAL A 83 -16.98 -3.91 -2.81
CA VAL A 83 -18.20 -4.44 -2.19
C VAL A 83 -17.89 -5.85 -1.71
N GLU A 84 -17.86 -6.05 -0.39
CA GLU A 84 -17.57 -7.36 0.19
C GLU A 84 -18.74 -8.32 0.00
N HIS A 85 -18.45 -9.53 -0.50
CA HIS A 85 -19.38 -10.66 -0.57
C HIS A 85 -20.77 -10.36 -1.17
N PRO A 86 -20.86 -9.89 -2.43
CA PRO A 86 -22.13 -9.60 -3.08
C PRO A 86 -22.86 -10.89 -3.52
N LYS A 87 -23.28 -11.74 -2.57
CA LYS A 87 -23.82 -13.09 -2.80
C LYS A 87 -24.95 -13.14 -3.83
N ILE A 88 -25.75 -12.08 -3.95
CA ILE A 88 -26.83 -11.98 -4.92
C ILE A 88 -26.31 -12.11 -6.36
N LEU A 89 -25.13 -11.56 -6.67
CA LEU A 89 -24.53 -11.60 -8.01
C LEU A 89 -24.21 -13.02 -8.47
N ASN A 90 -24.01 -13.96 -7.53
CA ASN A 90 -23.70 -15.36 -7.82
C ASN A 90 -24.94 -16.18 -8.19
N THR A 91 -26.14 -15.63 -7.98
CA THR A 91 -27.43 -16.29 -8.20
C THR A 91 -28.16 -15.79 -9.44
N LEU A 92 -27.64 -14.75 -10.10
CA LEU A 92 -28.28 -14.14 -11.26
C LEU A 92 -28.11 -15.03 -12.50
N ASN A 93 -29.22 -15.32 -13.17
CA ASN A 93 -29.21 -16.01 -14.47
C ASN A 93 -28.95 -15.03 -15.64
N SER A 94 -29.24 -13.74 -15.43
CA SER A 94 -29.02 -12.66 -16.38
C SER A 94 -28.90 -11.34 -15.63
N PHE A 95 -28.08 -10.42 -16.11
CA PHE A 95 -27.89 -9.11 -15.50
C PHE A 95 -27.46 -8.07 -16.54
N THR A 96 -27.49 -6.81 -16.13
CA THR A 96 -26.86 -5.71 -16.86
C THR A 96 -25.92 -4.98 -15.92
N ALA A 97 -24.66 -4.86 -16.31
CA ALA A 97 -23.68 -4.01 -15.64
C ALA A 97 -23.50 -2.74 -16.47
N PHE A 98 -23.56 -1.59 -15.82
CA PHE A 98 -23.41 -0.29 -16.46
C PHE A 98 -22.54 0.61 -15.60
N VAL A 99 -21.61 1.32 -16.24
CA VAL A 99 -20.76 2.32 -15.61
C VAL A 99 -20.63 3.50 -16.57
N THR A 100 -20.65 4.72 -16.04
CA THR A 100 -20.29 5.93 -16.77
C THR A 100 -18.88 6.33 -16.37
N ILE A 101 -17.99 6.48 -17.33
CA ILE A 101 -16.56 6.74 -17.10
C ILE A 101 -16.05 7.94 -17.89
N TRP A 102 -14.97 8.52 -17.39
CA TRP A 102 -14.15 9.51 -18.09
C TRP A 102 -12.68 9.08 -18.00
N PRO A 103 -12.19 8.25 -18.94
CA PRO A 103 -10.83 7.74 -18.88
C PRO A 103 -9.84 8.84 -19.20
N THR A 104 -8.89 9.09 -18.30
CA THR A 104 -7.86 10.13 -18.48
C THR A 104 -6.56 9.60 -19.08
N THR A 105 -6.35 8.28 -19.07
CA THR A 105 -5.13 7.61 -19.56
C THR A 105 -5.44 6.33 -20.36
N PRO A 106 -6.33 6.37 -21.37
CA PRO A 106 -6.59 5.20 -22.20
C PRO A 106 -5.30 4.72 -22.90
N GLY A 107 -5.16 3.40 -23.06
CA GLY A 107 -3.99 2.77 -23.70
C GLY A 107 -2.72 2.70 -22.82
N GLN A 108 -2.80 3.09 -21.55
CA GLN A 108 -1.72 2.89 -20.57
C GLN A 108 -1.88 1.53 -19.86
N GLY A 109 -1.93 0.45 -20.64
CA GLY A 109 -2.20 -0.91 -20.17
C GLY A 109 -3.68 -1.19 -19.90
N CYS A 110 -3.98 -2.43 -19.52
CA CYS A 110 -5.35 -2.87 -19.21
C CYS A 110 -5.88 -2.18 -17.94
N GLN A 111 -7.12 -1.69 -18.00
CA GLN A 111 -7.75 -0.92 -16.93
C GLN A 111 -9.13 -1.48 -16.63
N THR A 112 -9.31 -2.07 -15.45
CA THR A 112 -10.63 -2.56 -15.00
C THR A 112 -11.44 -1.42 -14.38
N MET A 113 -12.68 -1.23 -14.86
CA MET A 113 -13.61 -0.24 -14.33
C MET A 113 -14.55 -0.86 -13.29
N LEU A 114 -15.08 -2.04 -13.61
CA LEU A 114 -16.00 -2.78 -12.77
C LEU A 114 -15.76 -4.27 -12.99
N ALA A 115 -15.64 -5.03 -11.91
CA ALA A 115 -15.48 -6.47 -11.98
C ALA A 115 -16.15 -7.16 -10.81
N HIS A 116 -16.52 -8.41 -11.04
CA HIS A 116 -16.99 -9.32 -10.02
C HIS A 116 -16.31 -10.66 -10.22
N GLN A 117 -15.84 -11.28 -9.13
CA GLN A 117 -15.22 -12.59 -9.15
C GLN A 117 -15.67 -13.44 -7.97
N ASP A 118 -16.08 -14.67 -8.25
CA ASP A 118 -16.35 -15.74 -7.28
C ASP A 118 -15.57 -16.99 -7.68
N GLY A 119 -14.43 -17.20 -7.01
CA GLY A 119 -13.47 -18.25 -7.37
C GLY A 119 -12.94 -18.08 -8.80
N GLN A 120 -13.21 -19.05 -9.67
CA GLN A 120 -12.79 -19.04 -11.09
C GLN A 120 -13.84 -18.45 -12.03
N ARG A 121 -15.00 -18.03 -11.51
CA ARG A 121 -16.07 -17.42 -12.31
C ARG A 121 -16.08 -15.92 -12.05
N GLY A 122 -16.40 -15.14 -13.07
CA GLY A 122 -16.45 -13.70 -12.91
C GLY A 122 -16.68 -13.01 -14.23
N TRP A 123 -16.86 -11.71 -14.16
CA TRP A 123 -16.95 -10.86 -15.33
C TRP A 123 -16.26 -9.54 -15.03
N SER A 124 -15.81 -8.86 -16.07
CA SER A 124 -15.20 -7.54 -15.97
C SER A 124 -15.57 -6.65 -17.15
N LEU A 125 -15.67 -5.36 -16.86
CA LEU A 125 -15.74 -4.28 -17.84
C LEU A 125 -14.48 -3.44 -17.66
N GLY A 126 -13.77 -3.21 -18.76
CA GLY A 126 -12.50 -2.50 -18.72
C GLY A 126 -12.11 -1.89 -20.07
N LEU A 127 -10.91 -1.31 -20.09
CA LEU A 127 -10.21 -0.94 -21.31
C LEU A 127 -9.05 -1.90 -21.52
N ASP A 128 -8.83 -2.29 -22.77
CA ASP A 128 -7.65 -3.06 -23.15
C ASP A 128 -6.39 -2.17 -23.27
N GLU A 129 -5.28 -2.78 -23.67
CA GLU A 129 -4.00 -2.09 -23.89
C GLU A 129 -4.03 -1.00 -24.98
N ASN A 130 -5.04 -1.01 -25.85
CA ASN A 130 -5.24 0.00 -26.89
C ASN A 130 -6.25 1.08 -26.45
N GLY A 131 -6.77 0.99 -25.23
CA GLY A 131 -7.81 1.91 -24.72
C GLY A 131 -9.20 1.64 -25.29
N GLN A 132 -9.43 0.47 -25.87
CA GLN A 132 -10.72 0.04 -26.41
C GLN A 132 -11.55 -0.65 -25.33
N LEU A 133 -12.88 -0.53 -25.42
CA LEU A 133 -13.78 -1.17 -24.46
C LEU A 133 -13.68 -2.69 -24.58
N LEU A 134 -13.46 -3.34 -23.43
CA LEU A 134 -13.36 -4.78 -23.28
C LEU A 134 -14.37 -5.26 -22.23
N ALA A 135 -15.07 -6.35 -22.57
CA ALA A 135 -15.90 -7.10 -21.64
C ALA A 135 -15.43 -8.56 -21.59
N GLN A 136 -15.27 -9.09 -20.39
CA GLN A 136 -14.94 -10.50 -20.15
C GLN A 136 -16.06 -11.13 -19.31
N LEU A 137 -16.46 -12.36 -19.65
CA LEU A 137 -17.56 -13.12 -19.05
C LEU A 137 -17.11 -14.53 -18.65
#